data_AF-A0A644WVG5-F1
#
_entry.id   AF-A0A644WVG5-F1
#
_cell.length_a   1.000
_cell.length_b   1.000
_cell.length_c   1.000
_cell.angle_alpha   90.00
_cell.angle_beta   90.00
_cell.angle_gamma   90.00
#
_symmetry.space_group_name_H-M   'P 1'
#
loop_
_entity.id
_entity.type
_entity.pdbx_description
1 polymer ?
#
loop_
_entity_poly.entity_id
_entity_poly.type
_entity_poly.pdbx_seq_one_letter_code
_entity_poly.pdbx_strand_id
1 'polypeptide(L)'
;MRKFFELYNGGWGYQKIAGYLTGLHIPTPRMAEKERREEKGLPCRLSAKPRWSVISVQGILDNDFYIGTLRHGKYTRRKINGKDIKREESDHMVFENHHQPIVDYRTFAVTRELRSKRCITNYRGQRLNSNVYSGFLICGD
;
A
#
# COMPACT_ATOMS: atom_id res chain seq x y z
N MET A 1 9.12 0.39 -7.97
CA MET A 1 7.71 0.77 -7.68
C MET A 1 6.75 0.41 -8.82
N ARG A 2 7.03 0.74 -10.10
CA ARG A 2 6.17 0.37 -11.25
C ARG A 2 5.74 -1.11 -11.28
N LYS A 3 6.69 -2.03 -11.07
CA LYS A 3 6.44 -3.48 -10.97
C LYS A 3 5.36 -3.88 -9.95
N PHE A 4 5.17 -3.12 -8.84
CA PHE A 4 4.13 -3.45 -7.86
C PHE A 4 2.74 -3.30 -8.46
N PHE A 5 2.52 -2.21 -9.20
CA PHE A 5 1.25 -1.92 -9.87
C PHE A 5 1.01 -2.88 -11.03
N GLU A 6 2.05 -3.19 -11.82
CA GLU A 6 1.97 -4.17 -12.91
C GLU A 6 1.56 -5.56 -12.39
N LEU A 7 2.25 -6.09 -11.37
CA LEU A 7 1.93 -7.40 -10.79
C LEU A 7 0.52 -7.44 -10.20
N TYR A 8 0.12 -6.37 -9.51
CA TYR A 8 -1.21 -6.30 -8.90
C TYR A 8 -2.32 -6.22 -9.96
N ASN A 9 -2.16 -5.37 -10.97
CA ASN A 9 -3.10 -5.24 -12.08
C ASN A 9 -3.13 -6.51 -12.94
N GLY A 10 -2.04 -7.29 -12.98
CA GLY A 10 -1.99 -8.64 -13.52
C GLY A 10 -2.70 -9.71 -12.66
N GLY A 11 -3.44 -9.31 -11.62
CA GLY A 11 -4.28 -10.18 -10.81
C GLY A 11 -3.61 -10.76 -9.57
N TRP A 12 -2.34 -10.47 -9.31
CA TRP A 12 -1.64 -11.05 -8.17
C TRP A 12 -2.19 -10.52 -6.83
N GLY A 13 -2.29 -11.40 -5.84
CA GLY A 13 -2.63 -11.02 -4.46
C GLY A 13 -1.42 -10.45 -3.71
N TYR A 14 -1.68 -9.66 -2.65
CA TYR A 14 -0.63 -9.00 -1.87
C TYR A 14 0.42 -9.97 -1.31
N GLN A 15 -0.01 -11.15 -0.82
CA GLN A 15 0.89 -12.16 -0.27
C GLN A 15 1.81 -12.76 -1.33
N LYS A 16 1.29 -12.97 -2.55
CA LYS A 16 2.09 -13.47 -3.68
C LYS A 16 3.13 -12.44 -4.10
N ILE A 17 2.77 -11.17 -4.17
CA ILE A 17 3.69 -10.06 -4.46
C ILE A 17 4.77 -9.97 -3.38
N ALA A 18 4.39 -9.98 -2.09
CA ALA A 18 5.33 -9.93 -0.99
C ALA A 18 6.31 -11.11 -0.99
N GLY A 19 5.82 -12.33 -1.25
CA GLY A 19 6.66 -13.53 -1.38
C GLY A 19 7.64 -13.42 -2.55
N TYR A 20 7.16 -12.99 -3.71
CA TYR A 20 7.98 -12.80 -4.91
C TYR A 20 9.11 -11.79 -4.69
N LEU A 21 8.80 -10.63 -4.09
CA LEU A 21 9.80 -9.60 -3.79
C LEU A 21 10.85 -10.08 -2.77
N THR A 22 10.40 -10.86 -1.77
CA THR A 22 11.30 -11.45 -0.79
C THR A 22 12.23 -12.49 -1.44
N GLY A 23 11.72 -13.29 -2.38
CA GLY A 23 12.52 -14.26 -3.13
C GLY A 23 13.51 -13.63 -4.11
N LEU A 24 13.23 -12.42 -4.61
CA LEU A 24 14.17 -11.63 -5.40
C LEU A 24 15.23 -10.88 -4.57
N HIS A 25 15.25 -11.08 -3.24
CA HIS A 25 16.14 -10.37 -2.31
C HIS A 25 16.08 -8.83 -2.41
N ILE A 26 14.93 -8.28 -2.80
CA ILE A 26 14.73 -6.83 -2.85
C ILE A 26 14.60 -6.31 -1.41
N PRO A 27 15.46 -5.38 -0.95
CA PRO A 27 15.40 -4.88 0.41
C PRO A 27 14.07 -4.15 0.66
N THR A 28 13.50 -4.35 1.85
CA THR A 28 12.31 -3.61 2.26
C THR A 28 12.66 -2.12 2.43
N PRO A 29 11.69 -1.20 2.38
CA PRO A 29 11.98 0.23 2.54
C PRO A 29 12.72 0.56 3.85
N ARG A 30 12.43 -0.18 4.93
CA ARG A 30 13.16 -0.06 6.20
C ARG A 30 14.58 -0.61 6.14
N MET A 31 14.84 -1.66 5.36
CA MET A 31 16.21 -2.13 5.14
C MET A 31 17.00 -1.14 4.32
N ALA A 32 16.44 -0.64 3.22
CA ALA A 32 17.10 0.37 2.39
C ALA A 32 17.41 1.65 3.17
N GLU A 33 16.53 2.06 4.10
CA GLU A 33 16.81 3.18 5.01
C GLU A 33 17.91 2.84 6.03
N LYS A 34 17.94 1.60 6.53
CA LYS A 34 18.98 1.15 7.46
C LYS A 34 20.35 1.13 6.78
N GLU A 35 20.46 0.52 5.61
CA GLU A 35 21.67 0.48 4.78
C GLU A 35 22.18 1.90 4.50
N ARG A 36 21.30 2.81 4.05
CA ARG A 36 21.66 4.22 3.82
C ARG A 36 22.18 4.95 5.06
N ARG A 37 21.68 4.61 6.25
CA ARG A 37 22.17 5.20 7.52
C ARG A 37 23.49 4.61 7.96
N GLU A 38 23.67 3.30 7.79
CA GLU A 38 24.92 2.60 8.08
C GLU A 38 26.05 3.08 7.17
N GLU A 39 25.78 3.28 5.88
CA GLU A 39 26.73 3.91 4.94
C GLU A 39 27.17 5.31 5.36
N LYS A 40 26.30 6.04 6.05
CA LYS A 40 26.60 7.38 6.59
C LYS A 40 27.22 7.34 8.00
N GLY A 41 27.49 6.16 8.54
CA GLY A 41 28.03 5.98 9.90
C GLY A 41 27.06 6.39 11.02
N LEU A 42 25.77 6.53 10.72
CA LEU A 42 24.76 6.92 11.71
C LEU A 42 24.23 5.69 12.45
N PRO A 43 24.11 5.73 13.79
CA PRO A 43 23.57 4.61 14.55
C PRO A 43 22.10 4.37 14.17
N CYS A 44 21.82 3.19 13.64
CA CYS A 44 20.49 2.81 13.20
C CYS A 44 19.84 1.84 14.20
N ARG A 45 18.96 2.36 15.06
CA ARG A 45 18.14 1.55 15.99
C ARG A 45 16.89 0.92 15.35
N LEU A 46 16.76 0.99 14.01
CA LEU A 46 15.58 0.51 13.32
C LEU A 46 15.60 -1.03 13.23
N SER A 47 14.59 -1.67 13.82
CA SER A 47 14.31 -3.09 13.55
C SER A 47 13.75 -3.22 12.12
N ALA A 48 14.60 -3.69 11.21
CA ALA A 48 14.24 -3.97 9.83
C ALA A 48 13.97 -5.47 9.66
N LYS A 49 12.81 -5.81 9.08
CA LYS A 49 12.48 -7.19 8.72
C LYS A 49 12.92 -7.45 7.27
N PRO A 50 13.56 -8.60 6.99
CA PRO A 50 14.02 -8.94 5.65
C PRO A 50 12.87 -9.25 4.69
N ARG A 51 11.76 -9.75 5.22
CA ARG A 51 10.59 -10.16 4.44
C ARG A 51 9.66 -8.99 4.17
N TRP A 52 9.21 -8.87 2.92
CA TRP A 52 8.13 -7.96 2.55
C TRP A 52 6.84 -8.36 3.26
N SER A 53 6.19 -7.38 3.89
CA SER A 53 4.89 -7.59 4.53
C SER A 53 3.75 -7.24 3.58
N VAL A 54 2.62 -7.93 3.73
CA VAL A 54 1.38 -7.63 2.98
C VAL A 54 0.95 -6.18 3.18
N ILE A 55 1.06 -5.67 4.41
CA ILE A 55 0.70 -4.29 4.78
C ILE A 55 1.59 -3.28 4.05
N SER A 56 2.89 -3.58 3.90
CA SER A 56 3.81 -2.72 3.15
C SER A 56 3.45 -2.64 1.66
N VAL A 57 3.10 -3.77 1.04
CA VAL A 57 2.63 -3.80 -0.36
C VAL A 57 1.33 -3.01 -0.49
N GLN A 58 0.39 -3.22 0.43
CA GLN A 58 -0.88 -2.51 0.45
C GLN A 58 -0.69 -1.00 0.54
N GLY A 59 0.18 -0.54 1.45
CA GLY A 59 0.48 0.88 1.63
C GLY A 59 1.15 1.53 0.41
N ILE A 60 1.94 0.78 -0.36
CA ILE A 60 2.50 1.27 -1.63
C ILE A 60 1.40 1.46 -2.67
N LEU A 61 0.50 0.49 -2.79
CA LEU A 61 -0.59 0.52 -3.79
C LEU A 61 -1.67 1.57 -3.46
N ASP A 62 -1.80 2.00 -2.20
CA ASP A 62 -2.74 3.06 -1.78
C ASP A 62 -2.17 4.48 -1.91
N ASN A 63 -0.86 4.62 -2.11
CA ASN A 63 -0.21 5.91 -1.98
C ASN A 63 -0.29 6.71 -3.29
N ASP A 64 -1.08 7.78 -3.25
CA ASP A 64 -1.24 8.77 -4.33
C ASP A 64 0.05 9.57 -4.62
N PHE A 65 1.06 9.49 -3.75
CA PHE A 65 2.39 10.01 -4.05
C PHE A 65 2.96 9.48 -5.37
N TYR A 66 2.71 8.21 -5.73
CA TYR A 66 3.28 7.64 -6.95
C TYR A 66 2.67 8.19 -8.26
N ILE A 67 1.53 8.88 -8.19
CA ILE A 67 0.91 9.59 -9.32
C ILE A 67 1.22 11.10 -9.29
N GLY A 68 2.19 11.54 -8.48
CA GLY A 68 2.60 12.94 -8.41
C GLY A 68 1.83 13.77 -7.38
N THR A 69 0.93 13.18 -6.59
CA THR A 69 0.10 13.90 -5.61
C THR A 69 0.79 13.98 -4.24
N LEU A 70 0.95 15.19 -3.71
CA LEU A 70 1.48 15.40 -2.36
C LEU A 70 0.34 15.67 -1.38
N ARG A 71 0.27 14.89 -0.30
CA ARG A 71 -0.79 14.99 0.71
C ARG A 71 -0.22 15.36 2.09
N HIS A 72 -0.57 16.55 2.57
CA HIS A 72 -0.18 17.08 3.88
C HIS A 72 -1.37 17.11 4.86
N GLY A 73 -1.05 17.27 6.15
CA GLY A 73 -2.08 17.39 7.20
C GLY A 73 -2.75 16.07 7.60
N LYS A 74 -2.17 14.91 7.25
CA LYS A 74 -2.72 13.58 7.60
C LYS A 74 -2.91 13.37 9.11
N TYR A 75 -2.06 14.02 9.91
CA TYR A 75 -2.07 13.93 11.36
C TYR A 75 -2.02 15.34 11.97
N THR A 76 -2.60 15.47 13.15
CA THR A 76 -2.58 16.69 13.96
C THR A 76 -2.42 16.35 15.43
N ARG A 77 -2.01 17.34 16.23
CA ARG A 77 -2.00 17.22 17.69
C ARG A 77 -2.97 18.23 18.28
N ARG A 78 -3.68 17.84 19.34
CA ARG A 78 -4.50 18.78 20.14
C ARG A 78 -3.68 19.62 21.12
N LYS A 79 -2.52 19.12 21.53
CA LYS A 79 -1.59 19.77 22.47
C LYS A 79 -0.17 19.64 21.91
N ILE A 80 0.73 20.55 22.26
CA ILE A 80 2.13 20.55 21.78
C ILE A 80 2.82 19.19 22.02
N ASN A 81 2.59 18.58 23.19
CA ASN A 81 3.10 17.25 23.57
C ASN A 81 2.04 16.14 23.51
N GLY A 82 0.95 16.36 22.77
CA GLY A 82 -0.14 15.39 22.62
C GLY A 82 0.19 14.26 21.65
N LYS A 83 -0.60 13.18 21.72
CA LYS A 83 -0.55 12.09 20.73
C LYS A 83 -1.00 12.60 19.35
N ASP A 84 -0.43 12.01 18.31
CA ASP A 84 -0.85 12.25 16.93
C ASP A 84 -2.26 11.66 16.71
N ILE A 85 -3.16 12.50 16.18
CA ILE A 85 -4.53 12.16 15.85
C ILE A 85 -4.65 12.22 14.33
N LYS A 86 -5.12 11.13 13.72
CA LYS A 86 -5.38 11.07 12.28
C LYS A 86 -6.54 12.01 11.93
N ARG A 87 -6.37 12.84 10.91
CA ARG A 87 -7.44 13.71 10.38
C ARG A 87 -8.26 12.97 9.32
N GLU A 88 -9.49 13.43 9.13
CA GLU A 88 -10.34 12.99 8.02
C GLU A 88 -9.68 13.33 6.67
N GLU A 89 -9.92 12.50 5.67
CA GLU A 89 -9.29 12.67 4.35
C GLU A 89 -9.69 13.97 3.65
N SER A 90 -10.87 14.52 3.98
CA SER A 90 -11.36 15.82 3.53
C SER A 90 -10.57 17.00 4.06
N ASP A 91 -9.94 16.86 5.24
CA ASP A 91 -9.15 17.90 5.88
C ASP A 91 -7.69 17.91 5.38
N HIS A 92 -7.32 16.94 4.54
CA HIS A 92 -5.96 16.83 4.05
C HIS A 92 -5.74 17.88 2.96
N MET A 93 -4.60 18.55 3.03
CA MET A 93 -4.16 19.45 1.96
C MET A 93 -3.59 18.58 0.83
N VAL A 94 -4.24 18.59 -0.33
CA VAL A 94 -3.88 17.78 -1.49
C VAL A 94 -3.32 18.70 -2.58
N PHE A 95 -2.08 18.46 -2.95
CA PHE A 95 -1.40 19.14 -4.05
C PHE A 95 -1.21 18.15 -5.18
N GLU A 96 -2.09 18.21 -6.17
CA GLU A 96 -2.01 17.37 -7.36
C GLU A 96 -0.86 17.83 -8.26
N ASN A 97 -0.25 16.90 -9.01
CA ASN A 97 0.85 17.18 -9.94
C ASN A 97 2.05 17.90 -9.31
N HIS A 98 2.32 17.68 -8.02
CA HIS A 98 3.41 18.31 -7.29
C HIS A 98 4.80 17.86 -7.79
N HIS A 99 4.93 16.61 -8.23
CA HIS A 99 6.20 16.06 -8.72
C HIS A 99 5.98 15.07 -9.85
N GLN A 100 7.07 14.70 -10.55
CA GLN A 100 7.00 13.77 -11.66
C GLN A 100 6.40 12.43 -11.23
N PRO A 101 5.28 11.99 -11.82
CA PRO A 101 4.65 10.73 -11.47
C PRO A 101 5.56 9.55 -11.81
N ILE A 102 5.65 8.58 -10.90
CA ILE A 102 6.34 7.31 -11.16
C ILE A 102 5.42 6.35 -11.93
N VAL A 103 4.10 6.43 -11.68
CA VAL A 103 3.06 5.61 -12.29
C VAL A 103 1.99 6.51 -12.89
N ASP A 104 1.47 6.13 -14.05
CA ASP A 104 0.38 6.88 -14.70
C ASP A 104 -0.93 6.78 -13.89
N TYR A 105 -1.72 7.85 -13.92
CA TYR A 105 -3.01 7.94 -13.24
C TYR A 105 -3.94 6.79 -13.63
N ARG A 106 -3.99 6.43 -14.93
CA ARG A 106 -4.85 5.33 -15.40
C ARG A 106 -4.50 4.00 -14.75
N THR A 107 -3.20 3.71 -14.63
CA THR A 107 -2.71 2.48 -14.00
C THR A 107 -3.10 2.43 -12.51
N PHE A 108 -2.96 3.57 -11.82
CA PHE A 108 -3.34 3.70 -10.41
C PHE A 108 -4.86 3.59 -10.19
N ALA A 109 -5.66 4.22 -11.06
CA ALA A 109 -7.11 4.14 -11.01
C ALA A 109 -7.62 2.70 -11.16
N VAL A 110 -7.07 1.93 -12.12
CA VAL A 110 -7.37 0.50 -12.28
C VAL A 110 -7.02 -0.28 -11.02
N THR A 111 -5.85 -0.04 -10.42
CA THR A 111 -5.47 -0.67 -9.15
C THR A 111 -6.48 -0.38 -8.06
N ARG A 112 -6.91 0.88 -7.91
CA ARG A 112 -7.89 1.30 -6.89
C ARG A 112 -9.26 0.65 -7.09
N GLU A 113 -9.72 0.56 -8.33
CA GLU A 113 -10.98 -0.10 -8.67
C GLU A 113 -10.94 -1.61 -8.37
N LEU A 114 -9.88 -2.31 -8.81
CA LEU A 114 -9.68 -3.74 -8.53
C LEU A 114 -9.67 -4.02 -7.02
N ARG A 115 -9.08 -3.11 -6.23
CA ARG A 115 -9.06 -3.19 -4.78
C ARG A 115 -10.44 -3.01 -4.16
N SER A 116 -11.18 -1.99 -4.60
CA SER A 116 -12.56 -1.76 -4.13
C SER A 116 -13.43 -3.01 -4.34
N LYS A 117 -13.35 -3.61 -5.54
CA LYS A 117 -14.06 -4.86 -5.85
C LYS A 117 -13.66 -6.01 -4.92
N ARG A 118 -12.36 -6.20 -4.64
CA ARG A 118 -11.89 -7.25 -3.72
C ARG A 118 -12.32 -7.04 -2.26
N CYS A 119 -12.51 -5.79 -1.82
CA CYS A 119 -13.00 -5.49 -0.47
C CYS A 119 -14.49 -5.83 -0.30
N ILE A 120 -15.28 -5.73 -1.36
CA ILE A 120 -16.73 -6.05 -1.35
C ILE A 120 -16.95 -7.57 -1.37
N THR A 121 -16.08 -8.30 -2.04
CA THR A 121 -16.20 -9.76 -2.12
C THR A 121 -15.59 -10.41 -0.88
N ASN A 122 -16.41 -11.07 -0.04
CA ASN A 122 -15.93 -11.88 1.10
C ASN A 122 -15.08 -13.10 0.69
N TYR A 123 -14.96 -13.37 -0.60
CA TYR A 123 -14.21 -14.50 -1.12
C TYR A 123 -12.70 -14.23 -1.17
N ARG A 124 -11.92 -14.95 -0.36
CA ARG A 124 -10.46 -14.87 -0.30
C ARG A 124 -9.83 -16.10 -0.95
N GLY A 125 -9.71 -16.11 -2.29
CA GLY A 125 -9.10 -17.23 -3.02
C GLY A 125 -9.17 -17.09 -4.54
N GLN A 126 -8.61 -18.07 -5.26
CA GLN A 126 -8.89 -18.28 -6.68
C GLN A 126 -10.13 -19.17 -6.77
N ARG A 127 -11.18 -18.69 -7.46
CA ARG A 127 -12.44 -19.45 -7.60
C ARG A 127 -12.17 -20.74 -8.38
N LEU A 128 -11.95 -21.84 -7.66
CA LEU A 128 -11.90 -23.19 -8.23
C LEU A 128 -13.28 -23.60 -8.75
N ASN A 129 -14.34 -23.22 -8.03
CA ASN A 129 -15.74 -23.43 -8.41
C ASN A 129 -16.50 -22.11 -8.29
N SER A 130 -17.15 -21.66 -9.38
CA SER A 130 -18.06 -20.50 -9.33
C SER A 130 -19.45 -20.95 -8.93
N ASN A 131 -19.85 -20.75 -7.68
CA ASN A 131 -21.24 -20.91 -7.28
C ASN A 131 -21.98 -19.58 -7.48
N VAL A 132 -23.13 -19.62 -8.17
CA VAL A 132 -23.99 -18.46 -8.49
C VAL A 132 -24.41 -17.70 -7.23
N TYR A 133 -24.55 -18.38 -6.10
CA TYR A 133 -24.96 -17.78 -4.82
C TYR A 133 -23.81 -17.22 -3.96
N SER A 134 -22.56 -17.30 -4.46
CA SER A 134 -21.38 -16.83 -3.71
C SER A 134 -21.38 -15.30 -3.55
N GLY A 135 -21.66 -14.84 -2.33
CA GLY A 135 -21.73 -13.41 -1.98
C GLY A 135 -23.14 -12.86 -1.76
N PHE A 136 -24.18 -13.66 -2.03
CA PHE A 136 -25.59 -13.28 -1.81
C PHE A 136 -26.21 -13.93 -0.57
N LEU A 137 -25.63 -15.03 -0.08
CA LEU A 137 -26.04 -15.66 1.17
C LEU A 137 -25.51 -14.88 2.37
N ILE A 138 -26.43 -14.27 3.10
CA ILE A 138 -26.23 -13.66 4.42
C ILE A 138 -27.07 -14.46 5.43
N CYS A 139 -26.58 -14.66 6.66
CA CYS A 139 -27.42 -15.25 7.71
C CYS A 139 -28.55 -14.26 8.04
N GLY A 140 -29.79 -14.73 8.07
CA GLY A 140 -30.89 -14.03 8.73
C GLY A 140 -30.79 -14.27 10.23
N ASP A 141 -30.94 -13.20 11.02
CA ASP A 141 -31.04 -13.26 12.48
C ASP A 141 -32.18 -14.20 12.93
#